data_AF-A0A943TCW4-F1
#
_entry.id   AF-A0A943TCW4-F1
#
_cell.length_a   1.000
_cell.length_b   1.000
_cell.length_c   1.000
_cell.angle_alpha   90.00
_cell.angle_beta   90.00
_cell.angle_gamma   90.00
#
_symmetry.space_group_name_H-M   'P 1'
#
loop_
_entity.id
_entity.type
_entity.pdbx_description
1 polymer ?
#
loop_
_entity_poly.entity_id
_entity_poly.type
_entity_poly.pdbx_seq_one_letter_code
_entity_poly.pdbx_strand_id
1 'polypeptide(L)'
;MINTIMLIFWGIYVAVVGYKVLRAVITYEMNRHKDKKLLAEGIYVVRLNRFEVAFWSVAALMFPVPMFIMHIGMDLGFHWFDIAAFIISPFFTRGLPGIRYWYVTVSLDGVEQVGDPFYPFTAIDRVVCKDNSDRERAASLHFYTKSGDEIVTLQPIYGNYRLPAITRFRIEKKRWPDMRNPSDRALVDGWTNRESIVYYYLRLQEASGLADIKKQAKEK
;
A
#
# COMPACT_ATOMS: atom_id res chain seq x y z
N MET A 1 20.49 -0.63 -41.26
CA MET A 1 20.01 -1.99 -40.94
C MET A 1 20.01 -2.25 -39.43
N ILE A 2 21.15 -2.14 -38.74
CA ILE A 2 21.22 -2.35 -37.27
C ILE A 2 20.35 -1.35 -36.49
N ASN A 3 20.38 -0.05 -36.85
CA ASN A 3 19.53 0.94 -36.19
C ASN A 3 18.03 0.64 -36.38
N THR A 4 17.61 0.19 -37.56
CA THR A 4 16.24 -0.24 -37.85
C THR A 4 15.81 -1.42 -36.98
N ILE A 5 16.71 -2.39 -36.74
CA ILE A 5 16.45 -3.52 -35.84
C ILE A 5 16.27 -3.04 -34.40
N MET A 6 17.14 -2.15 -33.93
CA MET A 6 17.07 -1.59 -32.56
C MET A 6 15.81 -0.75 -32.35
N LEU A 7 15.43 0.05 -33.36
CA LEU A 7 14.18 0.81 -33.35
C LEU A 7 12.96 -0.10 -33.20
N ILE A 8 12.89 -1.19 -33.98
CA ILE A 8 11.79 -2.17 -33.87
C ILE A 8 11.79 -2.82 -32.49
N PHE A 9 12.96 -3.25 -31.99
CA PHE A 9 13.10 -3.87 -30.68
C PHE A 9 12.61 -2.95 -29.55
N TRP A 10 13.14 -1.72 -29.47
CA TRP A 10 12.75 -0.76 -28.45
C TRP A 10 11.29 -0.31 -28.61
N GLY A 11 10.78 -0.24 -29.83
CA GLY A 11 9.37 0.05 -30.10
C GLY A 11 8.44 -1.02 -29.55
N ILE A 12 8.74 -2.30 -29.80
CA ILE A 12 8.00 -3.43 -29.22
C ILE A 12 8.10 -3.41 -27.69
N TYR A 13 9.30 -3.17 -27.16
CA TYR A 13 9.53 -3.14 -25.72
C TYR A 13 8.74 -2.00 -25.02
N VAL A 14 8.73 -0.79 -25.59
CA VAL A 14 7.89 0.33 -25.14
C VAL A 14 6.42 -0.05 -25.16
N ALA A 15 5.93 -0.70 -26.23
CA ALA A 15 4.53 -1.10 -26.33
C ALA A 15 4.14 -2.11 -25.22
N VAL A 16 5.00 -3.10 -24.95
CA VAL A 16 4.78 -4.09 -23.89
C VAL A 16 4.78 -3.45 -22.50
N VAL A 17 5.75 -2.58 -22.21
CA VAL A 17 5.82 -1.88 -20.91
C VAL A 17 4.66 -0.91 -20.76
N GLY A 18 4.34 -0.15 -21.80
CA GLY A 18 3.20 0.77 -21.84
C GLY A 18 1.88 0.07 -21.57
N TYR A 19 1.65 -1.10 -22.17
CA TYR A 19 0.47 -1.94 -21.88
C TYR A 19 0.41 -2.34 -20.39
N LYS A 20 1.54 -2.76 -19.79
CA LYS A 20 1.59 -3.12 -18.36
C LYS A 20 1.27 -1.92 -17.46
N VAL A 21 1.80 -0.75 -17.77
CA VAL A 21 1.54 0.49 -17.04
C VAL A 21 0.05 0.86 -17.14
N LEU A 22 -0.51 0.91 -18.35
CA LEU A 22 -1.93 1.20 -18.56
C LEU A 22 -2.83 0.23 -17.80
N ARG A 23 -2.55 -1.08 -17.90
CA ARG A 23 -3.29 -2.10 -17.17
C ARG A 23 -3.21 -1.88 -15.66
N ALA A 24 -2.04 -1.54 -15.13
CA ALA A 24 -1.86 -1.30 -13.70
C ALA A 24 -2.64 -0.07 -13.22
N VAL A 25 -2.56 1.05 -13.95
CA VAL A 25 -3.28 2.29 -13.63
C VAL A 25 -4.79 2.10 -13.72
N ILE A 26 -5.29 1.48 -14.79
CA ILE A 26 -6.72 1.21 -14.98
C ILE A 26 -7.23 0.28 -13.87
N THR A 27 -6.51 -0.82 -13.59
CA THR A 27 -6.89 -1.74 -12.51
C THR A 27 -6.93 -1.01 -11.16
N TYR A 28 -5.92 -0.18 -10.89
CA TYR A 28 -5.85 0.62 -9.65
C TYR A 28 -7.06 1.56 -9.53
N GLU A 29 -7.39 2.30 -10.59
CA GLU A 29 -8.47 3.28 -10.54
C GLU A 29 -9.85 2.62 -10.47
N MET A 30 -10.07 1.54 -11.22
CA MET A 30 -11.28 0.70 -11.11
C MET A 30 -11.47 0.17 -9.68
N ASN A 31 -10.39 -0.34 -9.08
CA ASN A 31 -10.40 -0.83 -7.72
C ASN A 31 -10.71 0.29 -6.73
N ARG A 32 -10.13 1.48 -6.90
CA ARG A 32 -10.43 2.66 -6.08
C ARG A 32 -11.89 3.09 -6.15
N HIS A 33 -12.52 3.00 -7.32
CA HIS A 33 -13.95 3.25 -7.46
C HIS A 33 -14.80 2.20 -6.74
N LYS A 34 -14.41 0.92 -6.79
CA LYS A 34 -15.05 -0.13 -6.00
C LYS A 34 -14.88 0.11 -4.51
N ASP A 35 -13.71 0.57 -4.07
CA ASP A 35 -13.46 0.87 -2.65
C ASP A 35 -14.36 1.99 -2.13
N LYS A 36 -14.67 3.01 -2.93
CA LYS A 36 -15.63 4.04 -2.52
C LYS A 36 -17.03 3.48 -2.27
N LYS A 37 -17.42 2.42 -2.98
CA LYS A 37 -18.68 1.72 -2.75
C LYS A 37 -18.61 0.87 -1.48
N LEU A 38 -17.52 0.11 -1.34
CA LEU A 38 -17.23 -0.66 -0.13
C LEU A 38 -17.18 0.25 1.12
N LEU A 39 -16.64 1.47 0.99
CA LEU A 39 -16.61 2.49 2.03
C LEU A 39 -18.02 2.88 2.50
N ALA A 40 -18.97 3.00 1.57
CA ALA A 40 -20.36 3.27 1.88
C ALA A 40 -20.98 2.08 2.62
N GLU A 41 -20.58 0.86 2.28
CA GLU A 41 -20.93 -0.40 2.95
C GLU A 41 -20.14 -0.63 4.25
N GLY A 42 -19.24 0.29 4.62
CA GLY A 42 -18.45 0.22 5.86
C GLY A 42 -17.20 -0.66 5.80
N ILE A 43 -16.84 -1.18 4.62
CA ILE A 43 -15.61 -1.94 4.34
C ILE A 43 -14.55 -0.99 3.79
N TYR A 44 -13.39 -0.91 4.45
CA TYR A 44 -12.36 0.07 4.15
C TYR A 44 -11.12 -0.60 3.60
N VAL A 45 -10.89 -0.44 2.30
CA VAL A 45 -9.71 -1.00 1.64
C VAL A 45 -8.57 0.01 1.65
N VAL A 46 -7.45 -0.36 2.25
CA VAL A 46 -6.22 0.42 2.29
C VAL A 46 -5.32 -0.05 1.14
N ARG A 47 -4.86 0.90 0.30
CA ARG A 47 -4.05 0.65 -0.90
C ARG A 47 -2.86 1.61 -0.99
N LEU A 48 -1.90 1.25 -1.84
CA LEU A 48 -0.83 2.12 -2.32
C LEU A 48 -1.34 3.52 -2.74
N ASN A 49 -0.57 4.54 -2.39
CA ASN A 49 -0.89 5.93 -2.71
C ASN A 49 -0.83 6.17 -4.23
N ARG A 50 -1.67 7.08 -4.76
CA ARG A 50 -1.67 7.50 -6.17
C ARG A 50 -0.29 7.96 -6.63
N PHE A 51 0.42 8.68 -5.76
CA PHE A 51 1.77 9.17 -6.04
C PHE A 51 2.74 8.01 -6.33
N GLU A 52 2.63 6.92 -5.59
CA GLU A 52 3.53 5.78 -5.72
C GLU A 52 3.19 4.94 -6.96
N VAL A 53 1.90 4.78 -7.27
CA VAL A 53 1.46 4.19 -8.54
C VAL A 53 1.97 5.02 -9.73
N ALA A 54 1.88 6.35 -9.65
CA ALA A 54 2.41 7.25 -10.67
C ALA A 54 3.94 7.14 -10.77
N PHE A 55 4.65 7.12 -9.63
CA PHE A 55 6.09 6.96 -9.57
C PHE A 55 6.54 5.67 -10.26
N TRP A 56 5.95 4.52 -9.91
CA TRP A 56 6.27 3.23 -10.55
C TRP A 56 5.91 3.21 -12.04
N SER A 57 4.83 3.88 -12.44
CA SER A 57 4.42 4.00 -13.84
C SER A 57 5.43 4.79 -14.67
N VAL A 58 5.92 5.92 -14.15
CA VAL A 58 6.96 6.74 -14.80
C VAL A 58 8.29 5.99 -14.80
N ALA A 59 8.69 5.43 -13.66
CA ALA A 59 9.95 4.70 -13.51
C ALA A 59 10.06 3.52 -14.49
N ALA A 60 8.96 2.79 -14.73
CA ALA A 60 8.91 1.72 -15.71
C ALA A 60 9.20 2.19 -17.15
N LEU A 61 8.83 3.43 -17.48
CA LEU A 61 9.00 4.00 -18.83
C LEU A 61 10.31 4.76 -19.03
N MET A 62 11.05 5.09 -17.95
CA MET A 62 12.25 5.94 -18.01
C MET A 62 13.38 5.39 -18.88
N PHE A 63 13.47 4.07 -19.07
CA PHE A 63 14.47 3.45 -19.94
C PHE A 63 13.94 3.14 -21.34
N PRO A 64 12.78 2.46 -21.52
CA PRO A 64 12.33 2.08 -22.85
C PRO A 64 12.00 3.28 -23.75
N VAL A 65 11.41 4.36 -23.19
CA VAL A 65 10.99 5.52 -24.00
C VAL A 65 12.18 6.32 -24.52
N PRO A 66 13.17 6.71 -23.69
CA PRO A 66 14.34 7.43 -24.20
C PRO A 66 15.15 6.61 -25.21
N MET A 67 15.31 5.30 -25.00
CA MET A 67 16.02 4.44 -25.95
C MET A 67 15.31 4.41 -27.31
N PHE A 68 13.98 4.28 -27.32
CA PHE A 68 13.21 4.36 -28.56
C PHE A 68 13.37 5.72 -29.28
N ILE A 69 13.32 6.83 -28.54
CA ILE A 69 13.52 8.19 -29.10
C ILE A 69 14.94 8.35 -29.65
N MET A 70 15.96 7.83 -28.97
CA MET A 70 17.35 7.89 -29.40
C MET A 70 17.56 7.19 -30.76
N HIS A 71 16.95 6.02 -30.97
CA HIS A 71 17.03 5.30 -32.25
C HIS A 71 16.20 5.94 -33.37
N ILE A 72 15.17 6.74 -33.04
CA ILE A 72 14.47 7.59 -34.00
C ILE A 72 15.34 8.76 -34.44
N GLY A 73 15.98 9.45 -33.50
CA GLY A 73 16.56 10.77 -33.74
C GLY A 73 18.06 10.80 -34.11
N MET A 74 18.84 9.78 -33.76
CA MET A 74 20.31 9.89 -33.79
C MET A 74 21.04 8.79 -34.59
N ASP A 75 20.32 7.97 -35.36
CA ASP A 75 20.85 6.86 -36.21
C ASP A 75 22.05 6.10 -35.59
N LEU A 76 21.89 5.76 -34.32
CA LEU A 76 22.95 5.30 -33.41
C LEU A 76 23.44 3.87 -33.70
N GLY A 77 22.64 3.04 -34.35
CA GLY A 77 22.99 1.62 -34.52
C GLY A 77 22.82 0.86 -33.20
N PHE A 78 23.83 0.09 -32.77
CA PHE A 78 23.82 -0.64 -31.50
C PHE A 78 24.90 -0.09 -30.57
N HIS A 79 24.56 0.13 -29.30
CA HIS A 79 25.41 0.75 -28.31
C HIS A 79 25.39 0.03 -26.97
N TRP A 80 26.43 0.24 -26.17
CA TRP A 80 26.53 -0.35 -24.82
C TRP A 80 25.39 0.10 -23.89
N PHE A 81 24.82 1.29 -24.13
CA PHE A 81 23.63 1.77 -23.43
C PHE A 81 22.39 0.90 -23.67
N ASP A 82 22.28 0.24 -24.84
CA ASP A 82 21.18 -0.70 -25.12
C ASP A 82 21.18 -1.87 -24.14
N ILE A 83 22.37 -2.44 -23.92
CA ILE A 83 22.57 -3.55 -22.98
C ILE A 83 22.26 -3.09 -21.56
N ALA A 84 22.80 -1.95 -21.15
CA ALA A 84 22.59 -1.42 -19.80
C ALA A 84 21.11 -1.13 -19.52
N ALA A 85 20.44 -0.43 -20.44
CA ALA A 85 19.02 -0.09 -20.32
C ALA A 85 18.14 -1.35 -20.32
N PHE A 86 18.46 -2.36 -21.14
CA PHE A 86 17.72 -3.62 -21.18
C PHE A 86 17.88 -4.44 -19.89
N ILE A 87 19.07 -4.45 -19.28
CA ILE A 87 19.31 -5.15 -18.01
C ILE A 87 18.61 -4.43 -16.84
N ILE A 88 18.62 -3.10 -16.83
CA ILE A 88 18.11 -2.29 -15.71
C ILE A 88 16.58 -2.15 -15.76
N SER A 89 15.97 -2.03 -16.95
CA SER A 89 14.53 -1.79 -17.09
C SER A 89 13.62 -2.82 -16.40
N PRO A 90 13.89 -4.14 -16.43
CA PRO A 90 13.10 -5.15 -15.72
C PRO A 90 12.94 -4.87 -14.21
N PHE A 91 13.97 -4.34 -13.54
CA PHE A 91 13.91 -4.01 -12.11
C PHE A 91 12.80 -3.00 -11.80
N PHE A 92 12.61 -2.00 -12.66
CA PHE A 92 11.58 -0.97 -12.50
C PHE A 92 10.19 -1.48 -12.88
N THR A 93 10.09 -2.36 -13.87
CA THR A 93 8.79 -2.95 -14.26
C THR A 93 8.26 -3.98 -13.24
N ARG A 94 9.11 -4.52 -12.36
CA ARG A 94 8.74 -5.46 -11.28
C ARG A 94 7.84 -4.83 -10.22
N GLY A 95 7.84 -3.50 -10.07
CA GLY A 95 6.94 -2.79 -9.15
C GLY A 95 5.47 -2.80 -9.60
N LEU A 96 5.19 -2.97 -10.90
CA LEU A 96 3.84 -2.85 -11.46
C LEU A 96 2.86 -3.96 -10.99
N PRO A 97 3.25 -5.25 -10.89
CA PRO A 97 2.44 -6.26 -10.21
C PRO A 97 2.29 -6.02 -8.71
N GLY A 98 3.29 -5.39 -8.07
CA GLY A 98 3.29 -5.02 -6.65
C GLY A 98 2.10 -4.16 -6.23
N ILE A 99 1.54 -3.37 -7.15
CA ILE A 99 0.29 -2.60 -6.96
C ILE A 99 -0.89 -3.50 -6.55
N ARG A 100 -0.81 -4.82 -6.80
CA ARG A 100 -1.81 -5.82 -6.38
C ARG A 100 -1.56 -6.50 -5.04
N TYR A 101 -0.36 -6.43 -4.47
CA TYR A 101 0.00 -7.25 -3.30
C TYR A 101 -0.07 -6.49 -1.96
N TRP A 102 -0.29 -5.17 -1.99
CA TRP A 102 -0.41 -4.35 -0.77
C TRP A 102 -1.86 -3.92 -0.52
N TYR A 103 -2.74 -4.89 -0.40
CA TYR A 103 -4.13 -4.67 -0.02
C TYR A 103 -4.31 -5.09 1.43
N VAL A 104 -4.55 -4.11 2.30
CA VAL A 104 -5.06 -4.35 3.66
C VAL A 104 -6.52 -3.91 3.67
N THR A 105 -7.44 -4.85 3.65
CA THR A 105 -8.88 -4.61 3.73
C THR A 105 -9.30 -4.57 5.21
N VAL A 106 -9.51 -3.37 5.73
CA VAL A 106 -10.08 -3.11 7.06
C VAL A 106 -11.61 -3.15 6.95
N SER A 107 -12.21 -4.32 7.14
CA SER A 107 -13.67 -4.52 7.17
C SER A 107 -14.35 -3.86 8.38
N LEU A 108 -15.67 -3.99 8.49
CA LEU A 108 -16.45 -3.54 9.66
C LEU A 108 -16.05 -4.28 10.95
N ASP A 109 -15.62 -5.53 10.83
CA ASP A 109 -15.43 -6.46 11.95
C ASP A 109 -13.94 -6.81 12.19
N GLY A 110 -13.04 -6.47 11.27
CA GLY A 110 -11.63 -6.83 11.35
C GLY A 110 -10.76 -6.43 10.17
N VAL A 111 -9.50 -6.87 10.20
CA VAL A 111 -8.46 -6.69 9.20
C VAL A 111 -8.32 -7.98 8.38
N GLU A 112 -8.40 -7.83 7.07
CA GLU A 112 -8.06 -8.84 6.07
C GLU A 112 -6.84 -8.34 5.29
N GLN A 113 -5.88 -9.22 5.01
CA GLN A 113 -4.78 -8.92 4.11
C GLN A 113 -4.76 -10.00 3.02
N VAL A 114 -4.51 -9.59 1.78
CA VAL A 114 -4.59 -10.52 0.64
C VAL A 114 -3.51 -11.60 0.76
N GLY A 115 -3.93 -12.82 1.09
CA GLY A 115 -3.06 -13.98 1.33
C GLY A 115 -2.95 -14.41 2.79
N ASP A 116 -3.44 -13.59 3.73
CA ASP A 116 -3.39 -13.83 5.17
C ASP A 116 -4.78 -14.12 5.77
N PRO A 117 -4.86 -14.80 6.92
CA PRO A 117 -6.13 -15.06 7.59
C PRO A 117 -6.80 -13.77 8.10
N PHE A 118 -8.14 -13.79 8.16
CA PHE A 118 -8.92 -12.69 8.72
C PHE A 118 -8.68 -12.52 10.22
N TYR A 119 -8.40 -11.28 10.66
CA TYR A 119 -8.21 -10.93 12.06
C TYR A 119 -9.27 -9.94 12.54
N PRO A 120 -10.18 -10.29 13.46
CA PRO A 120 -11.12 -9.32 14.02
C PRO A 120 -10.40 -8.21 14.78
N PHE A 121 -10.96 -7.00 14.87
CA PHE A 121 -10.31 -5.90 15.61
C PHE A 121 -10.02 -6.27 17.06
N THR A 122 -10.91 -7.06 17.65
CA THR A 122 -10.81 -7.58 19.01
C THR A 122 -9.61 -8.51 19.23
N ALA A 123 -8.97 -9.01 18.17
CA ALA A 123 -7.76 -9.83 18.26
C ALA A 123 -6.48 -9.00 18.38
N ILE A 124 -6.52 -7.70 18.09
CA ILE A 124 -5.37 -6.80 18.24
C ILE A 124 -5.11 -6.59 19.72
N ASP A 125 -4.00 -7.12 20.21
CA ASP A 125 -3.60 -7.01 21.61
C ASP A 125 -2.58 -5.90 21.82
N ARG A 126 -1.61 -5.78 20.91
CA ARG A 126 -0.47 -4.87 21.05
C ARG A 126 -0.24 -4.06 19.78
N VAL A 127 0.05 -2.79 19.95
CA VAL A 127 0.47 -1.86 18.89
C VAL A 127 1.81 -1.26 19.28
N VAL A 128 2.81 -1.43 18.43
CA VAL A 128 4.17 -0.90 18.66
C VAL A 128 4.50 0.10 17.56
N CYS A 129 4.87 1.32 17.97
CA CYS A 129 5.41 2.33 17.08
C CYS A 129 6.94 2.22 17.10
N LYS A 130 7.50 1.71 16.01
CA LYS A 130 8.95 1.76 15.79
C LYS A 130 9.28 3.03 15.04
N ASP A 131 9.96 3.93 15.72
CA ASP A 131 10.58 5.07 15.07
C ASP A 131 11.84 4.57 14.35
N ASN A 132 11.77 4.45 13.04
CA ASN A 132 12.95 4.14 12.23
C ASN A 132 13.70 5.46 12.07
N SER A 133 14.49 5.80 13.09
CA SER A 133 15.23 7.05 13.21
C SER A 133 16.26 7.17 12.08
N ASP A 134 15.87 7.95 11.07
CA ASP A 134 16.74 8.76 10.21
C ASP A 134 15.91 9.85 9.50
N ARG A 135 14.58 9.72 9.44
CA ARG A 135 13.67 10.79 9.03
C ARG A 135 12.40 10.70 9.87
N GLU A 136 11.96 11.80 10.49
CA GLU A 136 10.66 11.99 11.19
C GLU A 136 9.41 11.55 10.40
N ARG A 137 9.59 11.05 9.18
CA ARG A 137 8.56 10.53 8.29
C ARG A 137 8.42 9.01 8.37
N ALA A 138 9.36 8.24 8.94
CA ALA A 138 9.44 6.78 8.80
C ALA A 138 8.96 5.95 10.00
N ALA A 139 8.09 6.49 10.86
CA ALA A 139 7.48 5.71 11.93
C ALA A 139 6.70 4.52 11.33
N SER A 140 6.87 3.32 11.87
CA SER A 140 6.13 2.12 11.46
C SER A 140 5.31 1.59 12.62
N LEU A 141 4.04 1.31 12.36
CA LEU A 141 3.08 0.78 13.33
C LEU A 141 2.92 -0.72 13.10
N HIS A 142 3.35 -1.51 14.08
CA HIS A 142 3.22 -2.95 14.07
C HIS A 142 2.07 -3.36 14.97
N PHE A 143 1.16 -4.17 14.43
CA PHE A 143 -0.01 -4.68 15.15
C PHE A 143 0.19 -6.17 15.43
N TYR A 144 0.01 -6.60 16.67
CA TYR A 144 0.22 -7.97 17.11
C TYR A 144 -1.03 -8.54 17.79
N THR A 145 -1.20 -9.85 17.65
CA THR A 145 -2.16 -10.65 18.42
C THR A 145 -1.64 -10.94 19.83
N LYS A 146 -2.51 -11.48 20.69
CA LYS A 146 -2.12 -11.96 22.04
C LYS A 146 -1.11 -13.12 22.00
N SER A 147 -1.08 -13.92 20.93
CA SER A 147 -0.08 -14.97 20.71
C SER A 147 1.28 -14.43 20.28
N GLY A 148 1.38 -13.14 19.93
CA GLY A 148 2.60 -12.51 19.43
C GLY A 148 2.74 -12.57 17.91
N ASP A 149 1.75 -13.09 17.19
CA ASP A 149 1.74 -13.09 15.73
C ASP A 149 1.53 -11.67 15.19
N GLU A 150 2.34 -11.27 14.21
CA GLU A 150 2.21 -9.97 13.55
C GLU A 150 1.00 -10.01 12.60
N ILE A 151 0.02 -9.15 12.87
CA ILE A 151 -1.20 -9.01 12.07
C ILE A 151 -0.90 -8.20 10.82
N VAL A 152 -0.29 -7.02 11.00
CA VAL A 152 0.02 -6.11 9.90
C VAL A 152 1.06 -5.07 10.34
N THR A 153 1.91 -4.66 9.41
CA THR A 153 2.76 -3.48 9.54
C THR A 153 2.19 -2.34 8.70
N LEU A 154 1.91 -1.19 9.32
CA LEU A 154 1.44 0.01 8.63
C LEU A 154 2.47 1.13 8.73
N GLN A 155 2.84 1.69 7.58
CA GLN A 155 3.63 2.90 7.52
C GLN A 155 2.68 4.09 7.25
N PRO A 156 2.61 5.07 8.16
CA PRO A 156 1.71 6.21 8.05
C PRO A 156 1.96 7.07 6.79
N ILE A 157 3.17 7.06 6.21
CA ILE A 157 3.50 7.75 4.94
C ILE A 157 2.49 7.41 3.83
N TYR A 158 1.97 6.19 3.81
CA TYR A 158 1.08 5.71 2.76
C TYR A 158 -0.40 6.04 2.99
N GLY A 159 -0.74 6.82 4.03
CA GLY A 159 -2.12 7.20 4.30
C GLY A 159 -2.90 6.17 5.11
N ASN A 160 -2.20 5.19 5.71
CA ASN A 160 -2.79 4.03 6.38
C ASN A 160 -3.24 4.37 7.82
N TYR A 161 -4.03 5.43 8.00
CA TYR A 161 -4.35 5.99 9.32
C TYR A 161 -5.56 5.35 10.00
N ARG A 162 -6.35 4.55 9.26
CA ARG A 162 -7.65 4.12 9.76
C ARG A 162 -7.58 3.02 10.83
N LEU A 163 -6.80 1.97 10.60
CA LEU A 163 -6.57 0.95 11.64
C LEU A 163 -5.93 1.56 12.91
N PRO A 164 -4.90 2.44 12.79
CA PRO A 164 -4.43 3.22 13.93
C PRO A 164 -5.52 4.06 14.63
N ALA A 165 -6.43 4.67 13.88
CA ALA A 165 -7.54 5.43 14.46
C ALA A 165 -8.53 4.55 15.25
N ILE A 166 -8.79 3.34 14.76
CA ILE A 166 -9.60 2.32 15.44
C ILE A 166 -8.94 1.89 16.75
N THR A 167 -7.64 1.59 16.71
CA THR A 167 -6.90 1.20 17.92
C THR A 167 -6.78 2.37 18.89
N ARG A 168 -6.66 3.60 18.41
CA ARG A 168 -6.72 4.80 19.26
C ARG A 168 -8.07 4.93 19.96
N PHE A 169 -9.17 4.66 19.26
CA PHE A 169 -10.50 4.60 19.86
C PHE A 169 -10.54 3.58 21.01
N ARG A 170 -9.99 2.38 20.80
CA ARG A 170 -9.91 1.35 21.84
C ARG A 170 -9.13 1.81 23.07
N ILE A 171 -8.02 2.53 22.87
CA ILE A 171 -7.18 3.06 23.95
C ILE A 171 -7.94 4.16 24.73
N GLU A 172 -8.49 5.16 24.03
CA GLU A 172 -9.12 6.32 24.67
C GLU A 172 -10.51 6.03 25.25
N LYS A 173 -11.34 5.24 24.55
CA LYS A 173 -12.73 4.95 24.95
C LYS A 173 -12.88 3.64 25.72
N LYS A 174 -11.79 2.87 25.89
CA LYS A 174 -11.76 1.58 26.58
C LYS A 174 -12.77 0.54 26.04
N ARG A 175 -13.21 0.69 24.79
CA ARG A 175 -14.07 -0.23 24.05
C ARG A 175 -13.75 -0.13 22.56
N TRP A 176 -14.04 -1.18 21.79
CA TRP A 176 -13.93 -1.09 20.33
C TRP A 176 -15.05 -0.19 19.75
N PRO A 177 -14.77 0.56 18.66
CA PRO A 177 -15.78 1.37 18.00
C PRO A 177 -16.79 0.47 17.29
N ASP A 178 -18.07 0.81 17.39
CA ASP A 178 -19.10 0.21 16.53
C ASP A 178 -19.16 1.02 15.23
N MET A 179 -18.63 0.47 14.14
CA MET A 179 -18.60 1.14 12.84
C MET A 179 -19.97 1.31 12.20
N ARG A 180 -21.00 0.63 12.72
CA ARG A 180 -22.40 0.82 12.30
C ARG A 180 -23.04 2.01 13.03
N ASN A 181 -22.47 2.45 14.15
CA ASN A 181 -22.89 3.65 14.85
C ASN A 181 -22.25 4.89 14.20
N PRO A 182 -23.05 5.84 13.67
CA PRO A 182 -22.53 7.03 12.98
C PRO A 182 -21.65 7.92 13.86
N SER A 183 -21.88 7.96 15.18
CA SER A 183 -21.08 8.78 16.10
C SER A 183 -19.68 8.23 16.29
N ASP A 184 -19.54 6.91 16.47
CA ASP A 184 -18.25 6.24 16.59
C ASP A 184 -17.48 6.32 15.28
N ARG A 185 -18.17 6.14 14.15
CA ARG A 185 -17.61 6.28 12.81
C ARG A 185 -17.06 7.69 12.57
N ALA A 186 -17.80 8.73 12.92
CA ALA A 186 -17.37 10.12 12.75
C ALA A 186 -16.12 10.45 13.57
N LEU A 187 -16.00 9.90 14.79
CA LEU A 187 -14.81 10.06 15.63
C LEU A 187 -13.58 9.40 14.99
N VAL A 188 -13.72 8.15 14.52
CA VAL A 188 -12.61 7.45 13.85
C VAL A 188 -12.21 8.16 12.56
N ASP A 189 -13.17 8.57 11.73
CA ASP A 189 -12.91 9.28 10.48
C ASP A 189 -12.23 10.64 10.75
N GLY A 190 -12.63 11.35 11.82
CA GLY A 190 -11.97 12.59 12.27
C GLY A 190 -10.51 12.40 12.69
N TRP A 191 -10.18 11.23 13.26
CA TRP A 191 -8.80 10.84 13.60
C TRP A 191 -8.05 10.17 12.45
N THR A 192 -8.63 10.02 11.26
CA THR A 192 -7.95 9.41 10.11
C THR A 192 -7.08 10.46 9.40
N ASN A 193 -6.17 11.09 10.15
CA ASN A 193 -5.24 12.09 9.63
C ASN A 193 -3.84 11.91 10.25
N ARG A 194 -2.83 12.40 9.52
CA ARG A 194 -1.42 12.21 9.89
C ARG A 194 -1.09 12.77 11.26
N GLU A 195 -1.51 14.00 11.54
CA GLU A 195 -1.16 14.70 12.77
C GLU A 195 -1.74 13.97 13.98
N SER A 196 -3.00 13.55 13.89
CA SER A 196 -3.69 12.88 14.99
C SER A 196 -3.18 11.46 15.28
N ILE A 197 -2.65 10.75 14.28
CA ILE A 197 -2.18 9.36 14.45
C ILE A 197 -0.69 9.30 14.71
N VAL A 198 0.12 9.94 13.86
CA VAL A 198 1.58 9.81 13.94
C VAL A 198 2.09 10.40 15.25
N TYR A 199 1.68 11.61 15.62
CA TYR A 199 2.12 12.21 16.87
C TYR A 199 1.59 11.46 18.10
N TYR A 200 0.37 10.91 18.03
CA TYR A 200 -0.20 10.13 19.12
C TYR A 200 0.61 8.86 19.38
N TYR A 201 0.89 8.07 18.34
CA TYR A 201 1.62 6.82 18.49
C TYR A 201 3.11 6.99 18.72
N LEU A 202 3.74 8.06 18.20
CA LEU A 202 5.11 8.42 18.54
C LEU A 202 5.25 8.75 20.04
N ARG A 203 4.27 9.44 20.62
CA ARG A 203 4.25 9.73 22.06
C ARG A 203 3.94 8.48 22.88
N LEU A 204 3.01 7.66 22.41
CA LEU A 204 2.59 6.46 23.13
C LEU A 204 3.67 5.38 23.11
N GLN A 205 4.43 5.26 22.01
CA GLN A 205 5.43 4.24 21.67
C GLN A 205 4.87 2.81 21.62
N GLU A 206 4.09 2.40 22.61
CA GLU A 206 3.50 1.08 22.71
C GLU A 206 2.15 1.11 23.46
N ALA A 207 1.19 0.33 22.99
CA ALA A 207 -0.01 -0.03 23.74
C ALA A 207 -0.18 -1.55 23.74
N SER A 208 -0.52 -2.13 24.88
CA SER A 208 -0.75 -3.57 25.06
C SER A 208 -2.01 -3.85 25.87
N GLY A 209 -2.53 -5.08 25.83
CA GLY A 209 -3.75 -5.47 26.54
C GLY A 209 -5.04 -4.92 25.90
N LEU A 210 -5.02 -4.69 24.58
CA LEU A 210 -6.15 -4.14 23.83
C LEU A 210 -7.17 -5.21 23.45
N ALA A 211 -6.75 -6.47 23.38
CA ALA A 211 -7.59 -7.56 22.92
C ALA A 211 -8.72 -7.82 23.92
N ASP A 212 -9.89 -8.19 23.38
CA ASP A 212 -11.00 -8.58 24.25
C ASP A 212 -10.72 -9.96 24.85
N ILE A 213 -11.07 -10.12 26.13
CA ILE A 213 -10.80 -11.34 26.93
C ILE A 213 -11.55 -12.57 26.37
N LYS A 214 -12.54 -12.38 25.48
CA LYS A 214 -13.28 -13.50 24.90
C LYS A 214 -12.38 -14.26 23.92
N LYS A 215 -11.86 -15.40 24.41
CA LYS A 215 -11.42 -16.57 23.65
C LYS A 215 -12.07 -16.57 22.27
N GLN A 216 -11.27 -16.48 21.22
CA GLN A 216 -11.68 -16.95 19.90
C GLN A 216 -12.10 -18.41 20.08
N ALA A 217 -13.41 -18.65 20.13
CA ALA A 217 -13.95 -19.98 20.00
C ALA A 217 -13.61 -20.41 18.57
N LYS A 218 -12.69 -21.37 18.45
CA LYS A 218 -12.64 -22.27 17.30
C LYS A 218 -14.04 -22.82 17.13
N GLU A 219 -14.78 -22.36 16.13
CA GLU A 219 -15.86 -23.15 15.56
C GLU A 219 -15.44 -23.62 14.18
N LYS A 220 -15.45 -24.95 14.11
CA LYS A 220 -15.07 -25.90 13.06
C LYS A 220 -15.56 -25.54 11.66
#